data_AF-A0A5D2R0Z6-F1
#
_entry.id   AF-A0A5D2R0Z6-F1
#
_cell.length_a   1.000
_cell.length_b   1.000
_cell.length_c   1.000
_cell.angle_alpha   90.00
_cell.angle_beta   90.00
_cell.angle_gamma   90.00
#
_symmetry.space_group_name_H-M   'P 1'
#
loop_
_entity.id
_entity.type
_entity.pdbx_description
1 polymer ?
#
loop_
_entity_poly.entity_id
_entity_poly.type
_entity_poly.pdbx_seq_one_letter_code
_entity_poly.pdbx_strand_id
1 'polypeptide(L)'
;MAYLTHFILLLLINLASSQQISNTESSSSTTTNPTTTEDCNNRWIYIRNLPSRFNLDLLTNCSEYPIFDNFCPYLANHGLGQKTHTKSRSWYRTDPLLLELIFHRRILEYPCLTNDPNVANAVFLPYYGAIDSLKYLYGPDVNSSFQHGMGLFDFLQSDEPGIWNRHMGHDHFLVMSRPAWDFSQPLDNDPPIWGTSFLELPEFYNVTVLVPEGRAWPWQEHAVPYPTSFHPPNLACFEAWIQRVRRSRRVSLMLFAGGGGIGASPNIRRSIRTECENANTSMTKDNTGYSQICHIVDCSNGICEHDPIRYMRPMLQATFCLQPQGDTPTRRSTFDAITAGCIPVFFEEMSARSQYRWHLPEEKYPEFSVFIPKEEVVFKGLKILDVLMGIPRSEVRKMRESVIELIPRVMYRRHGSSLGLRTKKDAFDTAIDGALQTIKDKPNDLLEQ
;
A
#
# COMPACT_ATOMS: atom_id res chain seq x y z
N MET A 1 7.98 66.82 11.80
CA MET A 1 6.70 67.32 11.24
C MET A 1 6.54 66.83 9.81
N ALA A 2 6.37 65.51 9.65
CA ALA A 2 6.17 64.84 8.35
C ALA A 2 5.68 63.40 8.65
N TYR A 3 4.52 63.29 9.29
CA TYR A 3 3.82 62.01 9.55
C TYR A 3 2.33 62.31 9.68
N LEU A 4 1.63 62.58 8.57
CA LEU A 4 0.15 62.54 8.55
C LEU A 4 -0.48 62.51 7.14
N THR A 5 0.01 61.69 6.21
CA THR A 5 -0.61 61.62 4.85
C THR A 5 -0.56 60.23 4.20
N HIS A 6 -0.64 59.13 4.96
CA HIS A 6 -0.76 57.77 4.37
C HIS A 6 -1.86 56.88 4.97
N PHE A 7 -2.77 57.44 5.77
CA PHE A 7 -3.86 56.69 6.43
C PHE A 7 -5.27 56.94 5.86
N ILE A 8 -5.39 57.52 4.65
CA ILE A 8 -6.68 57.89 4.03
C ILE A 8 -6.93 57.20 2.67
N LEU A 9 -6.20 56.12 2.34
CA LEU A 9 -6.43 55.35 1.09
C LEU A 9 -6.80 53.86 1.29
N LEU A 10 -7.17 53.44 2.50
CA LEU A 10 -7.53 52.04 2.79
C LEU A 10 -8.92 51.85 3.43
N LEU A 11 -9.77 52.88 3.40
CA LEU A 11 -11.10 52.86 4.05
C LEU A 11 -12.26 53.21 3.11
N LEU A 12 -12.11 52.93 1.80
CA LEU A 12 -13.15 53.17 0.78
C LEU A 12 -13.43 51.96 -0.15
N ILE A 13 -13.29 50.71 0.33
CA ILE A 13 -13.81 49.51 -0.37
C ILE A 13 -14.59 48.59 0.57
N ASN A 14 -15.28 49.16 1.55
CA ASN A 14 -16.32 48.44 2.28
C ASN A 14 -17.50 49.38 2.47
N LEU A 15 -18.70 48.87 2.19
CA LEU A 15 -20.03 49.50 2.25
C LEU A 15 -20.53 50.12 0.94
N ALA A 16 -20.97 49.24 0.02
CA ALA A 16 -22.28 49.39 -0.63
C ALA A 16 -22.54 48.16 -1.51
N SER A 17 -23.50 47.32 -1.12
CA SER A 17 -24.52 46.70 -1.99
C SER A 17 -25.22 45.56 -1.24
N SER A 18 -26.19 45.94 -0.42
CA SER A 18 -27.33 45.08 -0.11
C SER A 18 -28.28 45.17 -1.30
N GLN A 19 -28.39 44.10 -2.08
CA GLN A 19 -29.51 43.87 -2.97
C GLN A 19 -29.91 42.39 -2.90
N GLN A 20 -31.18 42.18 -2.56
CA GLN A 20 -31.90 40.92 -2.68
C GLN A 20 -31.78 40.39 -4.11
N ILE A 21 -31.35 39.14 -4.25
CA ILE A 21 -31.55 38.37 -5.48
C ILE A 21 -32.57 37.29 -5.17
N SER A 22 -33.78 37.57 -5.62
CA SER A 22 -34.91 36.66 -5.74
C SER A 22 -34.61 35.51 -6.71
N ASN A 23 -35.09 34.33 -6.32
CA ASN A 23 -35.09 33.08 -7.09
C ASN A 23 -35.44 33.29 -8.56
N THR A 24 -34.57 32.82 -9.46
CA THR A 24 -34.96 32.44 -10.81
C THR A 24 -34.36 31.06 -11.07
N GLU A 25 -35.25 30.08 -11.22
CA GLU A 25 -34.93 28.69 -11.54
C GLU A 25 -34.16 28.62 -12.86
N SER A 26 -32.90 28.16 -12.82
CA SER A 26 -32.28 27.54 -13.97
C SER A 26 -32.10 26.06 -13.66
N SER A 27 -33.03 25.26 -14.16
CA SER A 27 -32.95 23.81 -14.20
C SER A 27 -31.75 23.36 -15.05
N SER A 28 -30.60 23.15 -14.42
CA SER A 28 -29.60 22.22 -14.94
C SER A 28 -29.57 21.02 -14.00
N SER A 29 -30.22 19.95 -14.43
CA SER A 29 -30.30 18.67 -13.75
C SER A 29 -28.90 18.08 -13.52
N THR A 30 -28.32 18.37 -12.36
CA THR A 30 -27.27 17.54 -11.77
C THR A 30 -27.96 16.26 -11.30
N THR A 31 -27.98 15.23 -12.15
CA THR A 31 -28.23 13.86 -11.72
C THR A 31 -27.02 13.38 -10.92
N THR A 32 -26.86 13.91 -9.71
CA THR A 32 -26.30 13.13 -8.61
C THR A 32 -27.33 12.06 -8.31
N ASN A 33 -27.01 10.79 -8.54
CA ASN A 33 -27.68 9.76 -7.74
C ASN A 33 -27.05 9.87 -6.35
N PRO A 34 -27.75 10.40 -5.33
CA PRO A 34 -27.30 10.19 -3.96
C PRO A 34 -27.21 8.68 -3.75
N THR A 35 -26.08 8.17 -3.26
CA THR A 35 -26.01 6.81 -2.73
C THR A 35 -27.18 6.67 -1.77
N THR A 36 -28.10 5.77 -2.10
CA THR A 36 -29.32 5.61 -1.31
C THR A 36 -28.95 4.98 0.03
N THR A 37 -29.77 5.15 1.06
CA THR A 37 -29.56 4.52 2.38
C THR A 37 -29.46 2.99 2.29
N GLU A 38 -30.02 2.39 1.24
CA GLU A 38 -29.90 0.95 0.95
C GLU A 38 -28.49 0.54 0.49
N ASP A 39 -27.77 1.42 -0.23
CA ASP A 39 -26.42 1.14 -0.76
C ASP A 39 -25.33 1.08 0.33
N CYS A 40 -25.62 1.66 1.50
CA CYS A 40 -24.71 1.70 2.64
C CYS A 40 -25.09 0.70 3.75
N ASN A 41 -26.08 -0.17 3.52
CA ASN A 41 -26.45 -1.20 4.47
C ASN A 41 -25.25 -2.12 4.78
N ASN A 42 -24.92 -2.29 6.07
CA ASN A 42 -23.74 -3.01 6.56
C ASN A 42 -22.37 -2.42 6.14
N ARG A 43 -22.33 -1.14 5.76
CA ARG A 43 -21.13 -0.49 5.24
C ARG A 43 -20.79 0.83 5.91
N TRP A 44 -21.53 1.21 6.97
CA TRP A 44 -21.32 2.47 7.67
C TRP A 44 -20.01 2.44 8.46
N ILE A 45 -19.16 3.44 8.24
CA ILE A 45 -17.91 3.61 8.97
C ILE A 45 -17.97 4.92 9.75
N TYR A 46 -17.70 4.83 11.06
CA TYR A 46 -17.41 6.00 11.89
C TYR A 46 -15.89 6.20 11.94
N ILE A 47 -15.42 7.43 11.71
CA ILE A 47 -14.00 7.75 11.89
C ILE A 47 -13.84 8.27 13.31
N ARG A 48 -13.06 7.58 14.13
CA ARG A 48 -12.81 8.00 15.51
C ARG A 48 -12.01 9.29 15.52
N ASN A 49 -12.54 10.32 16.18
CA ASN A 49 -11.82 11.56 16.39
C ASN A 49 -10.67 11.32 17.37
N LEU A 50 -9.44 11.33 16.87
CA LEU A 50 -8.22 11.19 17.68
C LEU A 50 -7.50 12.56 17.76
N PRO A 51 -6.92 12.92 18.92
CA PRO A 51 -6.00 14.05 19.03
C PRO A 51 -4.86 13.96 18.03
N SER A 52 -4.39 15.09 17.52
CA SER A 52 -3.37 15.17 16.48
C SER A 52 -2.05 14.48 16.84
N ARG A 53 -1.75 14.32 18.13
CA ARG A 53 -0.60 13.55 18.64
C ARG A 53 -0.54 12.10 18.14
N PHE A 54 -1.67 11.54 17.72
CA PHE A 54 -1.78 10.18 17.17
C PHE A 54 -1.66 10.13 15.64
N ASN A 55 -1.60 11.28 14.97
CA ASN A 55 -1.50 11.34 13.51
C ASN A 55 -0.69 12.55 13.01
N LEU A 56 -1.32 13.72 12.83
CA LEU A 56 -0.73 14.85 12.11
C LEU A 56 0.51 15.43 12.80
N ASP A 57 0.57 15.40 14.14
CA ASP A 57 1.74 15.90 14.86
C ASP A 57 2.95 14.98 14.66
N LEU A 58 2.75 13.68 14.39
CA LEU A 58 3.83 12.75 14.07
C LEU A 58 4.49 13.08 12.72
N LEU A 59 3.82 13.86 11.86
CA LEU A 59 4.36 14.31 10.58
C LEU A 59 5.20 15.59 10.68
N THR A 60 5.12 16.36 11.78
CA THR A 60 5.85 17.64 11.89
C THR A 60 7.36 17.43 11.98
N ASN A 61 7.78 16.30 12.56
CA ASN A 61 9.19 15.97 12.80
C ASN A 61 9.71 14.97 11.76
N CYS A 62 9.17 14.98 10.53
CA CYS A 62 9.50 14.05 9.45
C CYS A 62 10.98 14.06 9.00
N SER A 63 11.79 14.99 9.49
CA SER A 63 13.22 15.10 9.25
C SER A 63 14.10 14.81 10.47
N GLU A 64 13.51 14.49 11.63
CA GLU A 64 14.23 14.43 12.91
C GLU A 64 14.40 13.00 13.46
N TYR A 65 14.11 11.97 12.66
CA TYR A 65 14.29 10.58 13.07
C TYR A 65 15.77 10.14 12.87
N PRO A 66 16.49 9.68 13.91
CA PRO A 66 17.96 9.55 13.89
C PRO A 66 18.56 8.61 12.85
N ILE A 67 17.84 7.56 12.44
CA ILE A 67 18.32 6.49 11.54
C ILE A 67 17.50 6.42 10.25
N PHE A 68 16.35 7.07 10.21
CA PHE A 68 15.44 7.01 9.08
C PHE A 68 15.59 8.26 8.22
N ASP A 69 15.66 8.08 6.90
CA ASP A 69 15.80 9.19 5.97
C ASP A 69 14.67 10.22 6.14
N ASN A 70 15.00 11.49 5.90
CA ASN A 70 14.04 12.57 5.85
C ASN A 70 12.89 12.23 4.88
N PHE A 71 11.72 11.89 5.43
CA PHE A 71 10.55 11.51 4.63
C PHE A 71 9.60 12.68 4.35
N CYS A 72 9.92 13.89 4.80
CA CYS A 72 9.16 15.10 4.50
C CYS A 72 8.86 15.27 2.99
N PRO A 73 9.79 14.98 2.04
CA PRO A 73 9.51 15.09 0.61
C PRO A 73 8.33 14.22 0.13
N TYR A 74 8.02 13.14 0.86
CA TYR A 74 7.01 12.15 0.50
C TYR A 74 5.63 12.46 1.09
N LEU A 75 5.52 13.44 2.00
CA LEU A 75 4.23 13.91 2.53
C LEU A 75 3.38 14.66 1.50
N ALA A 76 4.02 15.21 0.46
CA ALA A 76 3.34 15.94 -0.60
C ALA A 76 2.20 15.14 -1.24
N ASN A 77 1.18 15.84 -1.75
CA ASN A 77 0.00 15.22 -2.36
C ASN A 77 -0.73 14.22 -1.43
N HIS A 78 -0.71 14.47 -0.12
CA HIS A 78 -1.31 13.62 0.92
C HIS A 78 -0.68 12.21 0.97
N GLY A 79 0.64 12.15 1.07
CA GLY A 79 1.40 10.90 1.20
C GLY A 79 1.77 10.20 -0.10
N LEU A 80 1.33 10.71 -1.26
CA LEU A 80 1.76 10.16 -2.56
C LEU A 80 3.18 10.61 -2.94
N GLY A 81 3.71 11.64 -2.27
CA GLY A 81 4.99 12.26 -2.59
C GLY A 81 4.95 13.19 -3.79
N GLN A 82 6.12 13.67 -4.21
CA GLN A 82 6.26 14.57 -5.36
C GLN A 82 5.95 13.87 -6.67
N LYS A 83 5.45 14.59 -7.68
CA LYS A 83 5.31 14.03 -9.03
C LYS A 83 6.68 13.63 -9.57
N THR A 84 6.77 12.50 -10.28
CA THR A 84 8.02 12.04 -10.92
C THR A 84 8.52 13.03 -11.97
N HIS A 85 7.60 13.74 -12.62
CA HIS A 85 7.84 14.80 -13.59
C HIS A 85 6.70 15.83 -13.51
N THR A 86 6.97 17.10 -13.84
CA THR A 86 5.97 18.20 -13.76
C THR A 86 4.70 17.93 -14.56
N LYS A 87 4.86 17.30 -15.74
CA LYS A 87 3.75 16.88 -16.63
C LYS A 87 3.09 15.55 -16.22
N SER A 88 3.64 14.83 -15.23
CA SER A 88 3.04 13.59 -14.75
C SER A 88 1.69 13.86 -14.10
N ARG A 89 0.68 13.07 -14.48
CA ARG A 89 -0.66 13.12 -13.88
C ARG A 89 -0.93 11.96 -12.94
N SER A 90 -0.21 10.84 -13.09
CA SER A 90 -0.51 9.57 -12.40
C SER A 90 0.71 8.98 -11.68
N TRP A 91 1.91 9.53 -11.86
CA TRP A 91 3.13 8.96 -11.32
C TRP A 91 3.76 9.85 -10.28
N TYR A 92 4.00 9.28 -9.11
CA TYR A 92 4.52 9.97 -7.93
C TYR A 92 5.70 9.22 -7.31
N ARG A 93 6.52 9.96 -6.57
CA ARG A 93 7.62 9.47 -5.76
C ARG A 93 7.07 8.95 -4.43
N THR A 94 6.21 7.94 -4.51
CA THR A 94 5.49 7.36 -3.38
C THR A 94 6.45 6.56 -2.51
N ASP A 95 6.44 6.84 -1.21
CA ASP A 95 7.12 6.03 -0.22
C ASP A 95 6.21 4.87 0.22
N PRO A 96 6.66 3.60 0.17
CA PRO A 96 5.84 2.46 0.57
C PRO A 96 5.43 2.48 2.04
N LEU A 97 6.16 3.21 2.89
CA LEU A 97 5.95 3.29 4.34
C LEU A 97 5.03 4.44 4.76
N LEU A 98 4.36 5.12 3.82
CA LEU A 98 3.37 6.18 4.09
C LEU A 98 1.92 5.78 3.78
N LEU A 99 1.62 4.48 3.74
CA LEU A 99 0.28 3.98 3.46
C LEU A 99 -0.79 4.54 4.42
N GLU A 100 -0.45 4.79 5.69
CA GLU A 100 -1.37 5.37 6.70
C GLU A 100 -1.95 6.72 6.24
N LEU A 101 -1.09 7.62 5.73
CA LEU A 101 -1.50 8.93 5.25
C LEU A 101 -2.33 8.84 3.96
N ILE A 102 -1.96 7.93 3.05
CA ILE A 102 -2.71 7.66 1.82
C ILE A 102 -4.11 7.14 2.16
N PHE A 103 -4.19 6.15 3.06
CA PHE A 103 -5.43 5.51 3.47
C PHE A 103 -6.33 6.46 4.24
N HIS A 104 -5.78 7.21 5.20
CA HIS A 104 -6.52 8.22 5.96
C HIS A 104 -7.07 9.32 5.03
N ARG A 105 -6.33 9.76 4.02
CA ARG A 105 -6.89 10.71 3.05
C ARG A 105 -8.01 10.08 2.19
N ARG A 106 -7.88 8.81 1.81
CA ARG A 106 -8.86 8.11 0.95
C ARG A 106 -10.16 7.77 1.68
N ILE A 107 -10.09 7.42 2.97
CA ILE A 107 -11.28 7.06 3.76
C ILE A 107 -12.22 8.24 3.98
N LEU A 108 -11.71 9.48 4.03
CA LEU A 108 -12.53 10.70 4.06
C LEU A 108 -13.43 10.88 2.82
N GLU A 109 -13.17 10.12 1.74
CA GLU A 109 -13.97 10.15 0.50
C GLU A 109 -14.87 8.92 0.36
N TYR A 110 -14.93 8.05 1.38
CA TYR A 110 -15.77 6.87 1.39
C TYR A 110 -17.25 7.26 1.47
N PRO A 111 -18.15 6.67 0.66
CA PRO A 111 -19.53 7.13 0.56
C PRO A 111 -20.40 6.82 1.78
N CYS A 112 -20.03 5.82 2.59
CA CYS A 112 -20.83 5.35 3.73
C CYS A 112 -20.18 5.76 5.05
N LEU A 113 -19.87 7.05 5.21
CA LEU A 113 -19.41 7.61 6.48
C LEU A 113 -20.62 8.05 7.33
N THR A 114 -20.57 7.76 8.63
CA THR A 114 -21.55 8.25 9.61
C THR A 114 -20.84 9.08 10.68
N ASN A 115 -21.55 10.07 11.22
CA ASN A 115 -21.10 10.83 12.40
C ASN A 115 -21.61 10.22 13.72
N ASP A 116 -22.54 9.27 13.65
CA ASP A 116 -23.06 8.56 14.83
C ASP A 116 -22.36 7.20 14.94
N PRO A 117 -21.53 6.97 15.98
CA PRO A 117 -20.86 5.69 16.18
C PRO A 117 -21.85 4.54 16.43
N ASN A 118 -23.08 4.80 16.87
CA ASN A 118 -24.08 3.77 17.20
C ASN A 118 -24.66 3.04 15.98
N VAL A 119 -24.64 3.67 14.81
CA VAL A 119 -25.11 3.08 13.55
C VAL A 119 -23.96 2.56 12.68
N ALA A 120 -22.72 2.74 13.13
CA ALA A 120 -21.54 2.31 12.39
C ALA A 120 -21.37 0.79 12.47
N ASN A 121 -21.02 0.18 11.35
CA ASN A 121 -20.62 -1.22 11.26
C ASN A 121 -19.14 -1.42 11.57
N ALA A 122 -18.33 -0.37 11.39
CA ALA A 122 -16.92 -0.36 11.76
C ALA A 122 -16.48 1.03 12.22
N VAL A 123 -15.45 1.07 13.06
CA VAL A 123 -14.80 2.27 13.57
C VAL A 123 -13.38 2.33 13.04
N PHE A 124 -13.07 3.31 12.21
CA PHE A 124 -11.70 3.54 11.74
C PHE A 124 -10.92 4.37 12.75
N LEU A 125 -9.74 3.90 13.15
CA LEU A 125 -8.80 4.64 13.99
C LEU A 125 -7.72 5.29 13.10
N PRO A 126 -7.72 6.63 12.92
CA PRO A 126 -6.68 7.34 12.17
C PRO A 126 -5.40 7.50 13.01
N TYR A 127 -4.83 6.39 13.46
CA TYR A 127 -3.55 6.33 14.20
C TYR A 127 -2.41 6.02 13.22
N TYR A 128 -1.35 6.82 13.23
CA TYR A 128 -0.15 6.56 12.42
C TYR A 128 0.87 5.75 13.22
N GLY A 129 0.50 4.52 13.57
CA GLY A 129 1.29 3.64 14.43
C GLY A 129 2.64 3.23 13.84
N ALA A 130 2.78 3.16 12.51
CA ALA A 130 4.08 2.89 11.89
C ALA A 130 5.03 4.10 11.93
N ILE A 131 4.50 5.32 12.00
CA ILE A 131 5.31 6.54 12.21
C ILE A 131 5.62 6.71 13.70
N ASP A 132 4.64 6.47 14.59
CA ASP A 132 4.88 6.51 16.04
C ASP A 132 5.88 5.43 16.49
N SER A 133 5.91 4.28 15.80
CA SER A 133 6.87 3.22 16.11
C SER A 133 8.34 3.62 15.90
N LEU A 134 8.63 4.64 15.08
CA LEU A 134 10.00 5.01 14.71
C LEU A 134 10.85 5.42 15.92
N LYS A 135 10.26 6.06 16.94
CA LYS A 135 10.99 6.44 18.17
C LYS A 135 11.37 5.22 19.03
N TYR A 136 10.65 4.11 18.88
CA TYR A 136 10.95 2.85 19.55
C TYR A 136 11.91 1.97 18.72
N LEU A 137 11.75 1.94 17.39
CA LEU A 137 12.59 1.11 16.50
C LEU A 137 14.00 1.68 16.33
N TYR A 138 14.14 3.00 16.31
CA TYR A 138 15.37 3.70 15.94
C TYR A 138 15.76 4.83 16.90
N GLY A 139 14.90 5.13 17.88
CA GLY A 139 15.03 6.27 18.76
C GLY A 139 15.38 5.89 20.20
N PRO A 140 15.35 6.88 21.12
CA PRO A 140 15.74 6.69 22.50
C PRO A 140 14.78 5.78 23.29
N ASP A 141 13.57 5.55 22.77
CA ASP A 141 12.51 4.85 23.49
C ASP A 141 12.55 3.32 23.27
N VAL A 142 13.61 2.77 22.65
CA VAL A 142 13.73 1.34 22.34
C VAL A 142 13.48 0.42 23.55
N ASN A 143 13.93 0.82 24.74
CA ASN A 143 13.73 0.08 25.99
C ASN A 143 12.29 0.10 26.50
N SER A 144 11.42 0.92 25.91
CA SER A 144 9.99 1.05 26.22
C SER A 144 9.11 0.67 25.03
N SER A 145 9.65 -0.09 24.07
CA SER A 145 8.95 -0.52 22.85
C SER A 145 7.66 -1.34 23.10
N PHE A 146 7.53 -1.96 24.29
CA PHE A 146 6.31 -2.61 24.74
C PHE A 146 5.16 -1.63 25.05
N GLN A 147 5.45 -0.33 25.21
CA GLN A 147 4.45 0.72 25.48
C GLN A 147 3.85 1.31 24.20
N HIS A 148 4.34 0.94 23.02
CA HIS A 148 3.83 1.45 21.75
C HIS A 148 2.34 1.13 21.60
N GLY A 149 1.49 2.16 21.51
CA GLY A 149 0.03 2.04 21.42
C GLY A 149 -0.71 2.25 22.74
N MET A 150 -0.06 2.13 23.90
CA MET A 150 -0.74 2.29 25.20
C MET A 150 -1.34 3.68 25.39
N GLY A 151 -0.63 4.73 24.95
CA GLY A 151 -1.17 6.09 24.99
C GLY A 151 -2.44 6.28 24.14
N LEU A 152 -2.60 5.52 23.05
CA LEU A 152 -3.83 5.48 22.26
C LEU A 152 -4.94 4.77 23.04
N PHE A 153 -4.64 3.60 23.61
CA PHE A 153 -5.61 2.86 24.41
C PHE A 153 -6.14 3.68 25.58
N ASP A 154 -5.27 4.35 26.34
CA ASP A 154 -5.66 5.23 27.45
C ASP A 154 -6.60 6.35 26.99
N PHE A 155 -6.36 6.90 25.79
CA PHE A 155 -7.26 7.89 25.19
C PHE A 155 -8.62 7.26 24.84
N LEU A 156 -8.64 6.09 24.22
CA LEU A 156 -9.88 5.40 23.84
C LEU A 156 -10.72 4.98 25.06
N GLN A 157 -10.09 4.76 26.21
CA GLN A 157 -10.75 4.48 27.48
C GLN A 157 -11.23 5.72 28.23
N SER A 158 -10.66 6.90 27.97
CA SER A 158 -11.02 8.14 28.68
C SER A 158 -11.99 9.01 27.90
N ASP A 159 -11.82 9.10 26.58
CA ASP A 159 -12.69 9.85 25.69
C ASP A 159 -13.73 8.91 25.08
N GLU A 160 -15.02 9.20 25.32
CA GLU A 160 -16.17 8.42 24.81
C GLU A 160 -15.98 6.88 24.87
N PRO A 161 -15.67 6.29 26.05
CA PRO A 161 -15.31 4.87 26.17
C PRO A 161 -16.39 3.91 25.69
N GLY A 162 -17.65 4.35 25.62
CA GLY A 162 -18.77 3.57 25.08
C GLY A 162 -18.55 3.14 23.62
N ILE A 163 -17.82 3.92 22.82
CA ILE A 163 -17.51 3.57 21.43
C ILE A 163 -16.62 2.32 21.39
N TRP A 164 -15.61 2.25 22.26
CA TRP A 164 -14.73 1.10 22.37
C TRP A 164 -15.40 -0.09 23.07
N ASN A 165 -16.02 0.15 24.23
CA ASN A 165 -16.54 -0.89 25.13
C ASN A 165 -17.75 -1.64 24.56
N ARG A 166 -18.44 -1.08 23.56
CA ARG A 166 -19.59 -1.76 22.93
C ARG A 166 -19.21 -3.10 22.32
N HIS A 167 -18.04 -3.19 21.68
CA HIS A 167 -17.54 -4.42 21.07
C HIS A 167 -16.08 -4.73 21.44
N MET A 168 -15.55 -4.10 22.48
CA MET A 168 -14.18 -4.36 22.99
C MET A 168 -13.12 -4.30 21.88
N GLY A 169 -13.19 -3.28 21.02
CA GLY A 169 -12.27 -3.07 19.90
C GLY A 169 -12.50 -3.96 18.66
N HIS A 170 -13.41 -4.93 18.70
CA HIS A 170 -13.66 -5.86 17.60
C HIS A 170 -14.16 -5.19 16.31
N ASP A 171 -15.01 -4.17 16.44
CA ASP A 171 -15.51 -3.37 15.32
C ASP A 171 -14.53 -2.25 14.92
N HIS A 172 -13.34 -2.20 15.52
CA HIS A 172 -12.33 -1.21 15.20
C HIS A 172 -11.32 -1.76 14.19
N PHE A 173 -10.83 -0.87 13.33
CA PHE A 173 -9.73 -1.17 12.44
C PHE A 173 -8.80 0.01 12.21
N LEU A 174 -7.55 -0.28 11.90
CA LEU A 174 -6.51 0.72 11.62
C LEU A 174 -5.54 0.22 10.55
N VAL A 175 -4.71 1.13 10.03
CA VAL A 175 -3.65 0.79 9.09
C VAL A 175 -2.31 1.05 9.77
N MET A 176 -1.34 0.15 9.60
CA MET A 176 0.06 0.38 9.98
C MET A 176 0.93 0.13 8.75
N SER A 177 1.64 1.14 8.26
CA SER A 177 2.37 1.11 6.98
C SER A 177 3.71 0.37 7.01
N ARG A 178 3.93 -0.50 7.99
CA ARG A 178 5.13 -1.34 8.12
C ARG A 178 4.74 -2.82 8.26
N PRO A 179 5.66 -3.76 7.94
CA PRO A 179 5.42 -5.18 8.14
C PRO A 179 5.04 -5.50 9.59
N ALA A 180 4.16 -6.47 9.79
CA ALA A 180 3.71 -6.87 11.13
C ALA A 180 4.85 -7.25 12.09
N TRP A 181 5.98 -7.75 11.58
CA TRP A 181 7.17 -8.04 12.39
C TRP A 181 7.73 -6.83 13.14
N ASP A 182 7.53 -5.60 12.64
CA ASP A 182 7.92 -4.37 13.34
C ASP A 182 7.07 -4.11 14.60
N PHE A 183 6.00 -4.87 14.79
CA PHE A 183 5.00 -4.69 15.86
C PHE A 183 4.71 -5.96 16.68
N SER A 184 5.47 -7.03 16.46
CA SER A 184 5.19 -8.37 17.01
C SER A 184 6.23 -8.87 18.02
N GLN A 185 6.98 -7.97 18.66
CA GLN A 185 7.91 -8.36 19.72
C GLN A 185 7.11 -8.82 20.95
N PRO A 186 7.42 -10.00 21.54
CA PRO A 186 6.79 -10.45 22.79
C PRO A 186 6.93 -9.42 23.92
N LEU A 187 5.88 -9.25 24.71
CA LEU A 187 5.81 -8.23 25.76
C LEU A 187 6.84 -8.41 26.88
N ASP A 188 7.25 -9.64 27.13
CA ASP A 188 8.15 -10.04 28.21
C ASP A 188 9.62 -10.17 27.78
N ASN A 189 9.92 -9.83 26.51
CA ASN A 189 11.25 -9.99 25.96
C ASN A 189 12.24 -8.92 26.50
N ASP A 190 13.18 -9.35 27.33
CA ASP A 190 14.24 -8.51 27.94
C ASP A 190 15.62 -9.19 27.77
N PRO A 191 16.61 -8.57 27.08
CA PRO A 191 16.56 -7.24 26.47
C PRO A 191 15.69 -7.19 25.20
N PRO A 192 15.15 -6.02 24.83
CA PRO A 192 14.37 -5.85 23.61
C PRO A 192 15.11 -6.32 22.35
N ILE A 193 14.39 -7.02 21.48
CA ILE A 193 14.79 -7.35 20.11
C ILE A 193 14.19 -6.35 19.11
N TRP A 194 14.39 -6.58 17.81
CA TRP A 194 13.77 -5.77 16.77
C TRP A 194 12.24 -5.76 16.89
N GLY A 195 11.65 -4.58 16.87
CA GLY A 195 10.20 -4.39 16.84
C GLY A 195 9.64 -3.63 18.05
N THR A 196 8.33 -3.43 18.02
CA THR A 196 7.50 -3.01 19.14
C THR A 196 6.52 -4.12 19.48
N SER A 197 5.74 -3.98 20.55
CA SER A 197 4.79 -5.02 20.98
C SER A 197 3.33 -4.70 20.65
N PHE A 198 3.04 -3.74 19.78
CA PHE A 198 1.67 -3.27 19.52
C PHE A 198 0.70 -4.41 19.15
N LEU A 199 1.12 -5.36 18.30
CA LEU A 199 0.31 -6.52 17.91
C LEU A 199 0.30 -7.63 18.95
N GLU A 200 1.10 -7.52 20.01
CA GLU A 200 1.10 -8.43 21.17
C GLU A 200 0.32 -7.84 22.36
N LEU A 201 -0.09 -6.57 22.31
CA LEU A 201 -0.86 -5.92 23.36
C LEU A 201 -2.27 -6.54 23.47
N PRO A 202 -2.66 -7.07 24.64
CA PRO A 202 -4.02 -7.59 24.87
C PRO A 202 -5.11 -6.58 24.54
N GLU A 203 -4.83 -5.29 24.77
CA GLU A 203 -5.70 -4.17 24.49
C GLU A 203 -6.13 -4.09 23.02
N PHE A 204 -5.26 -4.46 22.08
CA PHE A 204 -5.53 -4.33 20.64
C PHE A 204 -5.83 -5.65 19.93
N TYR A 205 -5.83 -6.78 20.66
CA TYR A 205 -5.93 -8.13 20.11
C TYR A 205 -7.18 -8.38 19.24
N ASN A 206 -8.28 -7.69 19.53
CA ASN A 206 -9.54 -7.80 18.80
C ASN A 206 -9.63 -6.88 17.57
N VAL A 207 -8.75 -5.87 17.49
CA VAL A 207 -8.76 -4.86 16.43
C VAL A 207 -8.31 -5.48 15.11
N THR A 208 -8.94 -5.08 14.02
CA THR A 208 -8.51 -5.48 12.67
C THR A 208 -7.40 -4.55 12.19
N VAL A 209 -6.19 -5.06 11.94
CA VAL A 209 -5.02 -4.25 11.58
C VAL A 209 -4.63 -4.52 10.12
N LEU A 210 -4.66 -3.48 9.30
CA LEU A 210 -4.23 -3.56 7.90
C LEU A 210 -2.74 -3.23 7.80
N VAL A 211 -1.94 -4.16 7.31
CA VAL A 211 -0.48 -4.05 7.23
C VAL A 211 0.00 -4.34 5.81
N PRO A 212 1.09 -3.74 5.32
CA PRO A 212 1.68 -4.13 4.04
C PRO A 212 2.12 -5.59 3.98
N GLU A 213 2.49 -6.17 5.13
CA GLU A 213 2.79 -7.59 5.26
C GLU A 213 2.31 -8.13 6.60
N GLY A 214 1.58 -9.24 6.58
CA GLY A 214 1.09 -9.93 7.78
C GLY A 214 1.92 -11.16 8.13
N ARG A 215 1.87 -11.58 9.40
CA ARG A 215 2.46 -12.85 9.85
C ARG A 215 1.73 -14.05 9.23
N ALA A 216 2.28 -15.24 9.43
CA ALA A 216 1.56 -16.46 9.10
C ALA A 216 0.44 -16.68 10.13
N TRP A 217 -0.81 -16.78 9.67
CA TRP A 217 -2.00 -17.09 10.47
C TRP A 217 -2.43 -16.11 11.60
N PRO A 218 -2.25 -14.78 11.49
CA PRO A 218 -2.81 -13.84 12.46
C PRO A 218 -4.32 -13.66 12.21
N TRP A 219 -5.14 -13.70 13.26
CA TRP A 219 -6.58 -13.35 13.15
C TRP A 219 -6.81 -11.82 13.10
N GLN A 220 -5.83 -11.02 13.53
CA GLN A 220 -5.95 -9.56 13.63
C GLN A 220 -5.37 -8.84 12.40
N GLU A 221 -4.26 -9.33 11.84
CA GLU A 221 -3.56 -8.67 10.73
C GLU A 221 -4.09 -9.12 9.38
N HIS A 222 -4.29 -8.17 8.47
CA HIS A 222 -4.62 -8.45 7.08
C HIS A 222 -3.67 -7.73 6.14
N ALA A 223 -3.02 -8.49 5.27
CA ALA A 223 -2.04 -7.92 4.36
C ALA A 223 -2.72 -7.16 3.21
N VAL A 224 -2.31 -5.91 3.01
CA VAL A 224 -2.74 -5.03 1.91
C VAL A 224 -1.54 -4.66 1.03
N PRO A 225 -1.71 -4.44 -0.28
CA PRO A 225 -0.60 -4.11 -1.16
C PRO A 225 0.21 -2.90 -0.70
N TYR A 226 1.54 -2.99 -0.76
CA TYR A 226 2.38 -1.80 -0.69
C TYR A 226 1.94 -0.79 -1.75
N PRO A 227 1.86 0.52 -1.43
CA PRO A 227 1.50 1.51 -2.43
C PRO A 227 2.61 1.60 -3.49
N THR A 228 2.22 1.40 -4.75
CA THR A 228 3.10 1.60 -5.90
C THR A 228 3.22 3.08 -6.23
N SER A 229 3.99 3.44 -7.26
CA SER A 229 4.14 4.83 -7.70
C SER A 229 3.01 5.31 -8.62
N PHE A 230 2.01 4.47 -8.91
CA PHE A 230 0.95 4.74 -9.87
C PHE A 230 -0.39 5.03 -9.18
N HIS A 231 -0.82 6.29 -9.28
CA HIS A 231 -2.03 6.83 -8.68
C HIS A 231 -2.82 7.66 -9.72
N PRO A 232 -3.59 7.01 -10.61
CA PRO A 232 -4.33 7.73 -11.64
C PRO A 232 -5.42 8.65 -11.03
N PRO A 233 -5.59 9.88 -11.54
CA PRO A 233 -6.61 10.81 -11.04
C PRO A 233 -7.97 10.60 -11.71
N ASN A 234 -8.01 9.90 -12.85
CA ASN A 234 -9.26 9.68 -13.60
C ASN A 234 -9.16 8.43 -14.47
N LEU A 235 -10.33 8.03 -15.00
CA LEU A 235 -10.46 6.82 -15.81
C LEU A 235 -9.60 6.86 -17.07
N ALA A 236 -9.52 8.00 -17.76
CA ALA A 236 -8.70 8.13 -18.98
C ALA A 236 -7.20 7.91 -18.69
N CYS A 237 -6.67 8.43 -17.59
CA CYS A 237 -5.29 8.19 -17.17
C CYS A 237 -5.03 6.71 -16.83
N PHE A 238 -6.00 6.07 -16.16
CA PHE A 238 -5.93 4.64 -15.86
C PHE A 238 -5.94 3.81 -17.15
N GLU A 239 -6.90 4.02 -18.04
CA GLU A 239 -7.03 3.30 -19.30
C GLU A 239 -5.82 3.51 -20.22
N ALA A 240 -5.27 4.73 -20.27
CA ALA A 240 -4.05 5.00 -21.01
C ALA A 240 -2.86 4.16 -20.51
N TRP A 241 -2.77 3.94 -19.19
CA TRP A 241 -1.76 3.04 -18.63
C TRP A 241 -2.01 1.58 -19.00
N ILE A 242 -3.24 1.09 -18.85
CA ILE A 242 -3.61 -0.28 -19.24
C ILE A 242 -3.30 -0.54 -20.73
N GLN A 243 -3.62 0.41 -21.60
CA GLN A 243 -3.29 0.33 -23.03
C GLN A 243 -1.78 0.30 -23.27
N ARG A 244 -1.00 1.10 -22.52
CA ARG A 244 0.45 1.05 -22.56
C ARG A 244 0.98 -0.32 -22.13
N VAL A 245 0.46 -0.88 -21.04
CA VAL A 245 0.84 -2.21 -20.55
C VAL A 245 0.55 -3.27 -21.61
N ARG A 246 -0.66 -3.30 -22.20
CA ARG A 246 -1.02 -4.26 -23.26
C ARG A 246 -0.12 -4.17 -24.49
N ARG A 247 0.16 -2.94 -24.94
CA ARG A 247 0.99 -2.69 -26.15
C ARG A 247 2.49 -2.85 -25.90
N SER A 248 2.93 -2.97 -24.65
CA SER A 248 4.35 -3.08 -24.34
C SER A 248 4.92 -4.39 -24.88
N ARG A 249 5.98 -4.28 -25.70
CA ARG A 249 6.70 -5.42 -26.27
C ARG A 249 7.59 -6.03 -25.18
N ARG A 250 7.41 -7.32 -24.91
CA ARG A 250 8.24 -8.07 -23.95
C ARG A 250 9.53 -8.52 -24.65
N VAL A 251 10.59 -7.76 -24.45
CA VAL A 251 11.91 -7.99 -25.06
C VAL A 251 12.84 -8.78 -24.14
N SER A 252 12.54 -8.82 -22.84
CA SER A 252 13.26 -9.60 -21.84
C SER A 252 12.41 -10.79 -21.38
N LEU A 253 13.01 -11.99 -21.26
CA LEU A 253 12.29 -13.14 -20.69
C LEU A 253 12.00 -12.92 -19.21
N MET A 254 13.04 -12.71 -18.41
CA MET A 254 12.91 -12.49 -16.98
C MET A 254 13.65 -11.24 -16.51
N LEU A 255 13.18 -10.66 -15.42
CA LEU A 255 13.76 -9.48 -14.81
C LEU A 255 13.85 -9.65 -13.29
N PHE A 256 14.97 -9.21 -12.73
CA PHE A 256 15.13 -9.04 -11.29
C PHE A 256 15.46 -7.59 -10.99
N ALA A 257 14.55 -6.90 -10.30
CA ALA A 257 14.82 -5.60 -9.70
C ALA A 257 15.09 -5.78 -8.21
N GLY A 258 16.29 -5.40 -7.77
CA GLY A 258 16.70 -5.58 -6.38
C GLY A 258 18.11 -5.08 -6.12
N GLY A 259 18.31 -4.51 -4.94
CA GLY A 259 19.63 -4.18 -4.41
C GLY A 259 20.27 -5.37 -3.70
N GLY A 260 21.44 -5.12 -3.12
CA GLY A 260 22.16 -6.09 -2.31
C GLY A 260 23.13 -6.93 -3.13
N GLY A 261 24.33 -7.09 -2.58
CA GLY A 261 25.42 -7.87 -3.18
C GLY A 261 25.16 -9.38 -3.18
N ILE A 262 26.11 -10.11 -3.73
CA ILE A 262 26.12 -11.57 -3.68
C ILE A 262 26.56 -11.98 -2.26
N GLY A 263 25.59 -12.28 -1.40
CA GLY A 263 25.88 -12.76 -0.04
C GLY A 263 26.84 -13.96 -0.05
N ALA A 264 27.69 -14.06 0.98
CA ALA A 264 28.69 -15.14 1.09
C ALA A 264 28.02 -16.53 1.12
N SER A 265 26.85 -16.64 1.75
CA SER A 265 26.06 -17.87 1.83
C SER A 265 25.17 -18.07 0.58
N PRO A 266 24.95 -19.32 0.14
CA PRO A 266 23.98 -19.64 -0.91
C PRO A 266 22.58 -19.11 -0.54
N ASN A 267 21.98 -18.34 -1.44
CA ASN A 267 20.63 -17.78 -1.27
C ASN A 267 20.01 -17.49 -2.64
N ILE A 268 18.68 -17.34 -2.67
CA ILE A 268 17.95 -17.19 -3.93
C ILE A 268 18.34 -15.94 -4.72
N ARG A 269 18.64 -14.82 -4.07
CA ARG A 269 19.07 -13.58 -4.76
C ARG A 269 20.41 -13.78 -5.45
N ARG A 270 21.34 -14.49 -4.78
CA ARG A 270 22.62 -14.91 -5.37
C ARG A 270 22.40 -15.81 -6.57
N SER A 271 21.58 -16.86 -6.44
CA SER A 271 21.29 -17.78 -7.56
C SER A 271 20.71 -17.05 -8.77
N ILE A 272 19.76 -16.12 -8.55
CA ILE A 272 19.20 -15.27 -9.61
C ILE A 272 20.29 -14.45 -10.29
N ARG A 273 21.14 -13.75 -9.53
CA ARG A 273 22.21 -12.92 -10.12
C ARG A 273 23.19 -13.75 -10.94
N THR A 274 23.68 -14.85 -10.40
CA THR A 274 24.60 -15.76 -11.10
C THR A 274 23.97 -16.36 -12.36
N GLU A 275 22.71 -16.78 -12.30
CA GLU A 275 22.02 -17.31 -13.48
C GLU A 275 21.83 -16.24 -14.56
N CYS A 276 21.48 -15.02 -14.18
CA CYS A 276 21.32 -13.90 -15.10
C CYS A 276 22.61 -13.46 -15.78
N GLU A 277 23.74 -13.47 -15.05
CA GLU A 277 25.07 -13.22 -15.61
C GLU A 277 25.45 -14.29 -16.64
N ASN A 278 25.22 -15.57 -16.32
CA ASN A 278 25.52 -16.69 -17.22
C ASN A 278 24.60 -16.75 -18.46
N ALA A 279 23.31 -16.44 -18.29
CA ALA A 279 22.33 -16.49 -19.37
C ALA A 279 22.58 -15.44 -20.46
N ASN A 280 23.16 -14.29 -20.11
CA ASN A 280 23.46 -13.23 -21.07
C ASN A 280 24.79 -13.43 -21.81
N THR A 281 25.72 -14.22 -21.24
CA THR A 281 27.02 -14.54 -21.87
C THR A 281 26.94 -15.73 -22.82
N SER A 282 26.06 -16.70 -22.54
CA SER A 282 25.76 -17.79 -23.46
C SER A 282 24.95 -17.27 -24.66
N MET A 283 25.46 -17.43 -25.88
CA MET A 283 24.83 -17.05 -27.17
C MET A 283 23.54 -17.84 -27.49
N THR A 284 22.58 -17.90 -26.57
CA THR A 284 21.25 -18.49 -26.77
C THR A 284 20.27 -17.52 -27.43
N LYS A 285 20.78 -16.52 -28.18
CA LYS A 285 19.97 -15.49 -28.85
C LYS A 285 19.18 -16.03 -30.04
N ASP A 286 19.66 -17.11 -30.66
CA ASP A 286 19.02 -17.67 -31.83
C ASP A 286 17.92 -18.66 -31.38
N ASN A 287 16.65 -18.24 -31.52
CA ASN A 287 15.39 -19.00 -31.37
C ASN A 287 14.49 -18.75 -30.14
N THR A 288 14.90 -17.97 -29.13
CA THR A 288 14.02 -17.75 -27.95
C THR A 288 12.92 -16.70 -28.22
N GLY A 289 13.17 -15.75 -29.11
CA GLY A 289 12.29 -14.60 -29.38
C GLY A 289 12.47 -13.42 -28.42
N TYR A 290 13.43 -13.50 -27.49
CA TYR A 290 13.80 -12.43 -26.56
C TYR A 290 15.14 -11.80 -26.96
N SER A 291 15.27 -10.48 -26.87
CA SER A 291 16.55 -9.80 -27.14
C SER A 291 17.51 -9.88 -25.95
N GLN A 292 16.97 -10.16 -24.76
CA GLN A 292 17.70 -10.29 -23.50
C GLN A 292 17.06 -11.39 -22.67
N ILE A 293 17.85 -12.34 -22.17
CA ILE A 293 17.28 -13.46 -21.40
C ILE A 293 16.96 -12.99 -19.98
N CYS A 294 17.93 -12.40 -19.28
CA CYS A 294 17.69 -11.83 -17.97
C CYS A 294 18.09 -10.36 -17.87
N HIS A 295 17.21 -9.53 -17.32
CA HIS A 295 17.48 -8.14 -17.01
C HIS A 295 17.61 -7.91 -15.51
N ILE A 296 18.82 -7.55 -15.07
CA ILE A 296 19.07 -7.08 -13.71
C ILE A 296 18.90 -5.56 -13.65
N VAL A 297 17.96 -5.09 -12.85
CA VAL A 297 17.88 -3.70 -12.43
C VAL A 297 18.52 -3.62 -11.06
N ASP A 298 19.74 -3.09 -11.01
CA ASP A 298 20.44 -2.87 -9.75
C ASP A 298 19.75 -1.74 -9.00
N CYS A 299 19.17 -2.06 -7.85
CA CYS A 299 18.50 -1.12 -6.95
C CYS A 299 19.32 -0.85 -5.68
N SER A 300 20.63 -1.13 -5.70
CA SER A 300 21.52 -0.87 -4.56
C SER A 300 21.61 0.62 -4.25
N ASN A 301 21.92 0.96 -2.99
CA ASN A 301 22.01 2.35 -2.50
C ASN A 301 20.73 3.17 -2.70
N GLY A 302 19.56 2.54 -2.61
CA GLY A 302 18.26 3.23 -2.62
C GLY A 302 17.82 3.82 -3.96
N ILE A 303 18.55 3.60 -5.07
CA ILE A 303 18.28 4.29 -6.36
C ILE A 303 16.89 3.99 -6.97
N CYS A 304 16.21 2.94 -6.51
CA CYS A 304 14.88 2.56 -6.96
C CYS A 304 13.75 2.97 -6.01
N GLU A 305 14.04 3.42 -4.79
CA GLU A 305 13.01 3.60 -3.74
C GLU A 305 11.91 4.57 -4.17
N HIS A 306 12.30 5.73 -4.72
CA HIS A 306 11.35 6.77 -5.11
C HIS A 306 11.47 7.22 -6.58
N ASP A 307 12.25 6.51 -7.41
CA ASP A 307 12.35 6.75 -8.87
C ASP A 307 11.75 5.58 -9.68
N PRO A 308 10.43 5.60 -9.95
CA PRO A 308 9.76 4.51 -10.66
C PRO A 308 10.25 4.31 -12.10
N ILE A 309 10.91 5.29 -12.72
CA ILE A 309 11.41 5.12 -14.09
C ILE A 309 12.46 4.00 -14.16
N ARG A 310 13.24 3.83 -13.08
CA ARG A 310 14.33 2.85 -12.99
C ARG A 310 13.84 1.41 -13.13
N TYR A 311 12.72 1.07 -12.50
CA TYR A 311 12.18 -0.29 -12.51
C TYR A 311 10.96 -0.45 -13.43
N MET A 312 10.08 0.55 -13.57
CA MET A 312 8.86 0.40 -14.39
C MET A 312 9.15 0.23 -15.87
N ARG A 313 10.14 0.97 -16.40
CA ARG A 313 10.52 0.83 -17.82
C ARG A 313 11.00 -0.58 -18.16
N PRO A 314 11.96 -1.16 -17.43
CA PRO A 314 12.39 -2.53 -17.72
C PRO A 314 11.33 -3.57 -17.34
N MET A 315 10.51 -3.36 -16.30
CA MET A 315 9.37 -4.25 -15.98
C MET A 315 8.32 -4.29 -17.10
N LEU A 316 8.01 -3.17 -17.77
CA LEU A 316 7.14 -3.13 -18.96
C LEU A 316 7.70 -3.95 -20.13
N GLN A 317 9.01 -4.20 -20.13
CA GLN A 317 9.74 -4.91 -21.17
C GLN A 317 10.00 -6.38 -20.83
N ALA A 318 9.75 -6.80 -19.59
CA ALA A 318 9.97 -8.18 -19.13
C ALA A 318 8.69 -9.01 -19.14
N THR A 319 8.78 -10.29 -19.54
CA THR A 319 7.66 -11.24 -19.44
C THR A 319 7.43 -11.65 -17.99
N PHE A 320 8.50 -12.08 -17.31
CA PHE A 320 8.49 -12.54 -15.92
C PHE A 320 9.30 -11.62 -15.02
N CYS A 321 8.81 -11.36 -13.81
CA CYS A 321 9.48 -10.55 -12.80
C CYS A 321 9.76 -11.41 -11.57
N LEU A 322 11.03 -11.64 -11.28
CA LEU A 322 11.50 -12.48 -10.19
C LEU A 322 11.30 -11.77 -8.85
N GLN A 323 10.53 -12.40 -7.97
CA GLN A 323 10.14 -11.89 -6.65
C GLN A 323 10.69 -12.72 -5.49
N PRO A 324 12.03 -12.84 -5.31
CA PRO A 324 12.58 -13.45 -4.09
C PRO A 324 12.30 -12.58 -2.86
N GLN A 325 12.31 -13.20 -1.68
CA GLN A 325 12.20 -12.50 -0.39
C GLN A 325 13.32 -11.47 -0.18
N GLY A 326 13.12 -10.56 0.78
CA GLY A 326 14.15 -9.67 1.31
C GLY A 326 14.34 -9.79 2.80
N ASP A 327 14.46 -8.63 3.45
CA ASP A 327 14.48 -8.57 4.92
C ASP A 327 13.14 -9.05 5.48
N THR A 328 12.06 -8.83 4.72
CA THR A 328 10.73 -9.41 4.91
C THR A 328 10.30 -10.28 3.71
N PRO A 329 9.25 -11.12 3.86
CA PRO A 329 8.84 -12.06 2.82
C PRO A 329 8.41 -11.42 1.49
N THR A 330 7.73 -10.27 1.52
CA THR A 330 7.20 -9.59 0.34
C THR A 330 7.98 -8.30 0.06
N ARG A 331 7.98 -7.88 -1.20
CA ARG A 331 8.57 -6.61 -1.63
C ARG A 331 7.53 -5.82 -2.40
N ARG A 332 7.58 -4.49 -2.29
CA ARG A 332 6.80 -3.57 -3.14
C ARG A 332 6.89 -3.90 -4.64
N SER A 333 8.05 -4.39 -5.08
CA SER A 333 8.32 -4.86 -6.46
C SER A 333 7.29 -5.89 -6.98
N THR A 334 6.66 -6.68 -6.11
CA THR A 334 5.55 -7.58 -6.47
C THR A 334 4.39 -6.81 -7.09
N PHE A 335 3.98 -5.70 -6.46
CA PHE A 335 2.86 -4.88 -6.92
C PHE A 335 3.26 -3.96 -8.09
N ASP A 336 4.51 -3.52 -8.14
CA ASP A 336 5.06 -2.80 -9.31
C ASP A 336 5.10 -3.71 -10.55
N ALA A 337 5.45 -5.00 -10.39
CA ALA A 337 5.41 -5.99 -11.47
C ALA A 337 3.99 -6.20 -12.01
N ILE A 338 3.00 -6.36 -11.12
CA ILE A 338 1.58 -6.44 -11.52
C ILE A 338 1.17 -5.16 -12.26
N THR A 339 1.52 -3.99 -11.72
CA THR A 339 1.24 -2.68 -12.35
C THR A 339 1.88 -2.55 -13.74
N ALA A 340 3.02 -3.20 -13.98
CA ALA A 340 3.70 -3.27 -15.28
C ALA A 340 3.18 -4.39 -16.22
N GLY A 341 2.24 -5.22 -15.77
CA GLY A 341 1.79 -6.42 -16.47
C GLY A 341 2.88 -7.49 -16.61
N CYS A 342 3.88 -7.48 -15.73
CA CYS A 342 4.97 -8.45 -15.69
C CYS A 342 4.57 -9.60 -14.76
N ILE A 343 4.63 -10.84 -15.23
CA ILE A 343 4.15 -12.03 -14.50
C ILE A 343 5.06 -12.26 -13.29
N PRO A 344 4.56 -12.16 -12.04
CA PRO A 344 5.37 -12.39 -10.86
C PRO A 344 5.84 -13.85 -10.78
N VAL A 345 7.10 -14.05 -10.43
CA VAL A 345 7.68 -15.36 -10.11
C VAL A 345 8.01 -15.37 -8.63
N PHE A 346 7.24 -16.10 -7.84
CA PHE A 346 7.43 -16.24 -6.40
C PHE A 346 8.31 -17.43 -6.08
N PHE A 347 9.11 -17.29 -5.02
CA PHE A 347 9.99 -18.37 -4.55
C PHE A 347 9.55 -18.98 -3.22
N GLU A 348 8.57 -18.33 -2.60
CA GLU A 348 8.09 -18.58 -1.25
C GLU A 348 6.61 -18.21 -1.16
N GLU A 349 5.81 -19.03 -0.47
CA GLU A 349 4.36 -18.82 -0.37
C GLU A 349 4.04 -17.53 0.43
N MET A 350 4.85 -17.26 1.45
CA MET A 350 4.76 -16.03 2.25
C MET A 350 5.06 -14.76 1.45
N SER A 351 5.68 -14.83 0.27
CA SER A 351 5.90 -13.62 -0.55
C SER A 351 4.64 -13.05 -1.17
N ALA A 352 3.54 -13.82 -1.21
CA ALA A 352 2.23 -13.26 -1.54
C ALA A 352 1.05 -14.17 -1.14
N ARG A 353 1.08 -15.43 -1.59
CA ARG A 353 -0.08 -16.35 -1.61
C ARG A 353 -0.72 -16.59 -0.26
N SER A 354 0.06 -16.68 0.79
CA SER A 354 -0.49 -16.93 2.13
C SER A 354 -1.06 -15.69 2.82
N GLN A 355 -0.83 -14.47 2.32
CA GLN A 355 -1.16 -13.24 3.06
C GLN A 355 -2.09 -12.25 2.32
N TYR A 356 -2.02 -12.09 1.00
CA TYR A 356 -2.82 -11.06 0.28
C TYR A 356 -4.20 -11.54 -0.18
N ARG A 357 -4.86 -12.43 0.56
CA ARG A 357 -6.10 -13.14 0.13
C ARG A 357 -7.19 -12.21 -0.41
N TRP A 358 -7.37 -11.03 0.19
CA TRP A 358 -8.36 -10.05 -0.28
C TRP A 358 -8.03 -9.50 -1.67
N HIS A 359 -6.78 -9.17 -1.94
CA HIS A 359 -6.34 -8.49 -3.16
C HIS A 359 -5.93 -9.45 -4.27
N LEU A 360 -5.39 -10.60 -3.88
CA LEU A 360 -4.88 -11.68 -4.71
C LEU A 360 -5.46 -12.99 -4.16
N PRO A 361 -6.60 -13.48 -4.71
CA PRO A 361 -7.24 -14.68 -4.19
C PRO A 361 -6.34 -15.91 -4.39
N GLU A 362 -6.27 -16.76 -3.37
CA GLU A 362 -5.32 -17.88 -3.32
C GLU A 362 -5.47 -18.84 -4.51
N GLU A 363 -6.71 -19.12 -4.89
CA GLU A 363 -7.08 -20.00 -6.00
C GLU A 363 -6.64 -19.47 -7.37
N LYS A 364 -6.42 -18.16 -7.50
CA LYS A 364 -6.04 -17.53 -8.76
C LYS A 364 -4.53 -17.45 -8.97
N TYR A 365 -3.70 -17.78 -7.98
CA TYR A 365 -2.23 -17.68 -8.12
C TYR A 365 -1.66 -18.42 -9.34
N PRO A 366 -2.10 -19.65 -9.66
CA PRO A 366 -1.65 -20.35 -10.87
C PRO A 366 -2.04 -19.64 -12.18
N GLU A 367 -3.05 -18.76 -12.15
CA GLU A 367 -3.53 -18.03 -13.32
C GLU A 367 -2.70 -16.78 -13.65
N PHE A 368 -1.97 -16.20 -12.69
CA PHE A 368 -1.26 -14.93 -12.88
C PHE A 368 0.21 -14.96 -12.46
N SER A 369 0.70 -16.03 -11.85
CA SER A 369 2.06 -16.12 -11.32
C SER A 369 2.70 -17.48 -11.57
N VAL A 370 4.02 -17.54 -11.38
CA VAL A 370 4.79 -18.79 -11.38
C VAL A 370 5.37 -18.98 -9.99
N PHE A 371 5.28 -20.19 -9.44
CA PHE A 371 5.91 -20.54 -8.17
C PHE A 371 7.09 -21.49 -8.43
N ILE A 372 8.27 -21.14 -7.91
CA ILE A 372 9.49 -21.94 -8.00
C ILE A 372 10.09 -22.06 -6.58
N PRO A 373 9.99 -23.21 -5.90
CA PRO A 373 10.50 -23.32 -4.54
C PRO A 373 11.98 -22.94 -4.46
N LYS A 374 12.34 -22.03 -3.53
CA LYS A 374 13.69 -21.49 -3.45
C LYS A 374 14.75 -22.59 -3.24
N GLU A 375 14.42 -23.65 -2.52
CA GLU A 375 15.33 -24.76 -2.21
C GLU A 375 15.75 -25.53 -3.46
N GLU A 376 14.86 -25.68 -4.43
CA GLU A 376 15.15 -26.35 -5.70
C GLU A 376 16.23 -25.59 -6.49
N VAL A 377 16.16 -24.26 -6.47
CA VAL A 377 17.12 -23.38 -7.16
C VAL A 377 18.44 -23.29 -6.39
N VAL A 378 18.38 -23.08 -5.06
CA VAL A 378 19.57 -22.79 -4.25
C VAL A 378 20.39 -24.05 -3.98
N PHE A 379 19.75 -25.20 -3.75
CA PHE A 379 20.42 -26.41 -3.26
C PHE A 379 20.37 -27.60 -4.21
N LYS A 380 19.44 -27.63 -5.18
CA LYS A 380 19.26 -28.78 -6.09
C LYS A 380 19.60 -28.48 -7.55
N GLY A 381 20.03 -27.26 -7.86
CA GLY A 381 20.52 -26.88 -9.18
C GLY A 381 19.43 -26.68 -10.24
N LEU A 382 18.17 -26.52 -9.85
CA LEU A 382 17.10 -26.13 -10.77
C LEU A 382 17.39 -24.74 -11.35
N LYS A 383 17.37 -24.63 -12.68
CA LYS A 383 17.53 -23.35 -13.37
C LYS A 383 16.18 -22.66 -13.56
N ILE A 384 16.09 -21.41 -13.14
CA ILE A 384 14.88 -20.58 -13.31
C ILE A 384 14.55 -20.44 -14.80
N LEU A 385 15.57 -20.27 -15.63
CA LEU A 385 15.48 -20.15 -17.08
C LEU A 385 14.74 -21.33 -17.71
N ASP A 386 15.10 -22.56 -17.33
CA ASP A 386 14.53 -23.77 -17.90
C ASP A 386 13.04 -23.87 -17.56
N VAL A 387 12.66 -23.55 -16.32
CA VAL A 387 11.25 -23.50 -15.89
C VAL A 387 10.47 -22.47 -16.71
N LEU A 388 10.97 -21.23 -16.81
CA LEU A 388 10.25 -20.14 -17.49
C LEU A 388 10.19 -20.32 -19.00
N MET A 389 11.23 -20.89 -19.62
CA MET A 389 11.21 -21.25 -21.04
C MET A 389 10.29 -22.43 -21.36
N GLY A 390 10.06 -23.32 -20.39
CA GLY A 390 9.14 -24.44 -20.53
C GLY A 390 7.66 -24.04 -20.59
N ILE A 391 7.31 -22.81 -20.18
CA ILE A 391 5.91 -22.34 -20.17
C ILE A 391 5.48 -22.00 -21.61
N PRO A 392 4.40 -22.62 -22.14
CA PRO A 392 3.93 -22.34 -23.49
C PRO A 392 3.55 -20.87 -23.68
N ARG A 393 3.86 -20.30 -24.84
CA ARG A 393 3.53 -18.88 -25.16
C ARG A 393 2.04 -18.57 -25.09
N SER A 394 1.15 -19.56 -25.27
CA SER A 394 -0.29 -19.40 -25.04
C SER A 394 -0.61 -19.14 -23.57
N GLU A 395 -0.01 -19.92 -22.67
CA GLU A 395 -0.20 -19.79 -21.22
C GLU A 395 0.41 -18.50 -20.69
N VAL A 396 1.61 -18.12 -21.17
CA VAL A 396 2.20 -16.80 -20.85
C VAL A 396 1.26 -15.64 -21.22
N ARG A 397 0.58 -15.71 -22.37
CA ARG A 397 -0.37 -14.68 -22.79
C ARG A 397 -1.59 -14.62 -21.87
N LYS A 398 -2.13 -15.78 -21.48
CA LYS A 398 -3.25 -15.86 -20.51
C LYS A 398 -2.83 -15.28 -19.17
N MET A 399 -1.69 -15.73 -18.63
CA MET A 399 -1.14 -15.23 -17.37
C MET A 399 -1.00 -13.71 -17.37
N ARG A 400 -0.49 -13.14 -18.48
CA ARG A 400 -0.35 -11.70 -18.59
C ARG A 400 -1.69 -10.96 -18.58
N GLU A 401 -2.73 -11.47 -19.25
CA GLU A 401 -4.05 -10.85 -19.17
C GLU A 401 -4.62 -10.93 -17.75
N SER A 402 -4.46 -12.07 -17.06
CA SER A 402 -4.82 -12.19 -15.63
C SER A 402 -4.10 -11.16 -14.76
N VAL A 403 -2.80 -10.94 -14.97
CA VAL A 403 -2.04 -9.90 -14.27
C VAL A 403 -2.60 -8.50 -14.55
N ILE A 404 -2.98 -8.20 -15.79
CA ILE A 404 -3.55 -6.89 -16.17
C ILE A 404 -4.89 -6.64 -15.48
N GLU A 405 -5.70 -7.69 -15.33
CA GLU A 405 -6.98 -7.62 -14.60
C GLU A 405 -6.80 -7.36 -13.10
N LEU A 406 -5.66 -7.72 -12.52
CA LEU A 406 -5.33 -7.46 -11.12
C LEU A 406 -4.84 -6.05 -10.84
N ILE A 407 -4.44 -5.26 -11.85
CA ILE A 407 -3.87 -3.91 -11.67
C ILE A 407 -4.75 -3.01 -10.77
N PRO A 408 -6.09 -2.93 -10.94
CA PRO A 408 -6.93 -2.14 -10.05
C PRO A 408 -6.80 -2.55 -8.57
N ARG A 409 -6.73 -3.86 -8.28
CA ARG A 409 -6.76 -4.40 -6.91
C ARG A 409 -5.48 -4.14 -6.11
N VAL A 410 -4.40 -3.74 -6.79
CA VAL A 410 -3.08 -3.47 -6.17
C VAL A 410 -2.64 -2.01 -6.26
N MET A 411 -3.39 -1.16 -6.98
CA MET A 411 -3.12 0.28 -7.03
C MET A 411 -4.00 1.04 -6.05
N TYR A 412 -3.53 2.20 -5.60
CA TYR A 412 -4.33 3.17 -4.85
C TYR A 412 -4.61 4.36 -5.76
N ARG A 413 -5.88 4.70 -6.02
CA ARG A 413 -6.20 5.87 -6.84
C ARG A 413 -5.90 7.15 -6.08
N ARG A 414 -5.64 8.23 -6.82
CA ARG A 414 -5.45 9.55 -6.19
C ARG A 414 -6.75 9.98 -5.48
N HIS A 415 -6.62 10.60 -4.31
CA HIS A 415 -7.72 11.33 -3.67
C HIS A 415 -8.28 12.40 -4.64
N GLY A 416 -9.57 12.69 -4.54
CA GLY A 416 -10.25 13.60 -5.46
C GLY A 416 -10.34 13.04 -6.89
N SER A 417 -10.22 11.72 -7.07
CA SER A 417 -10.33 11.09 -8.38
C SER A 417 -11.73 11.26 -8.99
N SER A 418 -11.79 11.25 -10.33
CA SER A 418 -13.05 11.39 -11.08
C SER A 418 -14.07 10.31 -10.71
N LEU A 419 -15.36 10.64 -10.75
CA LEU A 419 -16.46 9.70 -10.48
C LEU A 419 -16.34 8.40 -11.31
N GLY A 420 -16.00 8.51 -12.60
CA GLY A 420 -15.83 7.33 -13.47
C GLY A 420 -14.68 6.39 -13.07
N LEU A 421 -13.68 6.86 -12.31
CA LEU A 421 -12.65 5.99 -11.74
C LEU A 421 -13.11 5.41 -10.39
N ARG A 422 -13.96 6.14 -9.65
CA ARG A 422 -14.49 5.68 -8.35
C ARG A 422 -15.39 4.45 -8.47
N THR A 423 -15.97 4.20 -9.64
CA THR A 423 -16.75 2.98 -9.92
C THR A 423 -15.89 1.73 -10.07
N LYS A 424 -14.57 1.87 -10.23
CA LYS A 424 -13.62 0.76 -10.24
C LYS A 424 -13.00 0.61 -8.85
N LYS A 425 -13.27 -0.51 -8.19
CA LYS A 425 -12.64 -0.85 -6.91
C LYS A 425 -11.14 -0.90 -7.05
N ASP A 426 -10.44 -0.14 -6.21
CA ASP A 426 -8.99 -0.16 -6.10
C ASP A 426 -8.52 -0.95 -4.87
N ALA A 427 -7.23 -0.89 -4.53
CA ALA A 427 -6.70 -1.53 -3.33
C ALA A 427 -7.37 -0.98 -2.06
N PHE A 428 -7.59 0.32 -1.95
CA PHE A 428 -8.30 0.91 -0.81
C PHE A 428 -9.72 0.34 -0.68
N ASP A 429 -10.49 0.33 -1.77
CA ASP A 429 -11.88 -0.16 -1.74
C ASP A 429 -11.93 -1.66 -1.38
N THR A 430 -10.98 -2.45 -1.90
CA THR A 430 -10.86 -3.89 -1.59
C THR A 430 -10.53 -4.13 -0.11
N ALA A 431 -9.65 -3.31 0.47
CA ALA A 431 -9.27 -3.40 1.87
C ALA A 431 -10.41 -3.00 2.82
N ILE A 432 -11.20 -1.97 2.44
CA ILE A 432 -12.40 -1.58 3.21
C ILE A 432 -13.46 -2.68 3.20
N ASP A 433 -13.75 -3.25 2.02
CA ASP A 433 -14.72 -4.35 1.94
C ASP A 433 -14.24 -5.57 2.74
N GLY A 434 -12.94 -5.88 2.70
CA GLY A 434 -12.32 -6.94 3.50
C GLY A 434 -12.44 -6.69 5.01
N ALA A 435 -12.11 -5.48 5.47
CA ALA A 435 -12.22 -5.12 6.88
C ALA A 435 -13.66 -5.19 7.39
N LEU A 436 -14.62 -4.65 6.65
CA LEU A 436 -16.05 -4.73 6.98
C LEU A 436 -16.53 -6.18 7.06
N GLN A 437 -16.09 -7.02 6.12
CA GLN A 437 -16.46 -8.44 6.11
C GLN A 437 -15.84 -9.19 7.31
N THR A 438 -14.56 -8.98 7.61
CA THR A 438 -13.91 -9.55 8.81
C THR A 438 -14.64 -9.16 10.08
N ILE A 439 -14.95 -7.86 10.25
CA ILE A 439 -15.67 -7.36 11.43
C ILE A 439 -17.06 -7.98 11.53
N LYS A 440 -17.73 -8.23 10.39
CA LYS A 440 -19.04 -8.86 10.37
C LYS A 440 -19.01 -10.36 10.72
N ASP A 441 -17.96 -11.07 10.31
CA ASP A 441 -17.90 -12.55 10.39
C ASP A 441 -17.33 -13.07 11.71
N LYS A 442 -16.39 -12.34 12.33
CA LYS A 442 -15.78 -12.70 13.62
C LYS A 442 -16.76 -13.03 14.78
N PRO A 443 -18.00 -12.51 14.88
CA PRO A 443 -18.96 -12.92 15.91
C PRO A 443 -19.37 -14.41 15.87
N ASN A 444 -19.22 -15.11 14.73
CA ASN A 444 -19.66 -16.50 14.61
C ASN A 444 -18.60 -17.53 15.05
N ASP A 445 -17.32 -17.17 15.05
CA ASP A 445 -16.23 -18.12 15.37
C ASP A 445 -15.94 -18.24 16.88
N LEU A 446 -16.39 -17.27 17.70
CA LEU A 446 -16.27 -17.31 19.17
C LEU A 446 -17.38 -18.13 19.85
N LEU A 447 -18.33 -18.68 19.08
CA LEU A 447 -19.38 -19.59 19.56
C LEU A 447 -19.10 -21.06 19.20
N GLU A 448 -18.05 -21.33 18.41
CA GLU A 448 -17.64 -22.70 18.00
C GLU A 448 -16.27 -23.14 18.55
N GLN A 449 -15.67 -22.36 19.45
CA GLN A 449 -14.52 -22.76 20.29
C GLN A 449 -14.93 -22.74 21.76
#